data_AF-A0A962VYF8-F1
#
_entry.id   AF-A0A962VYF8-F1
#
_cell.length_a   1.000
_cell.length_b   1.000
_cell.length_c   1.000
_cell.angle_alpha   90.00
_cell.angle_beta   90.00
_cell.angle_gamma   90.00
#
_symmetry.space_group_name_H-M   'P 1'
#
loop_
_entity.id
_entity.type
_entity.pdbx_description
1 polymer ?
#
loop_
_entity_poly.entity_id
_entity_poly.type
_entity_poly.pdbx_seq_one_letter_code
_entity_poly.pdbx_strand_id
1 'polypeptide(L)'
;RRIDNQLRGRSGRQGDPGSSRFYLSLEDNLLRIFASDRVAGLMQKLGMEKNEAIEHPWVTKAIENAQRKVEAHNFDIRKNLLEFDDVANDQRKVMYGWRNELMAAEDVSATLKDMSTEVLEQTIDPYIPPQSLEEQWDVAGLEQTLEKEFGLRLPVGAWLEADHDLHEEPLRARIHAELEQVYADKEALVGAPWMRQFEKAVLLQVLDAHWREHLAAMDYLRQGIHLRGYAQKNPKQEYKR
;
A
#
# COMPACT_ATOMS: atom_id res chain seq x y z
N ARG A 1 -33.16 4.73 0.04
CA ARG A 1 -33.96 4.87 1.28
C ARG A 1 -33.42 5.84 2.29
N ARG A 2 -32.10 5.96 2.52
CA ARG A 2 -31.58 6.88 3.55
C ARG A 2 -32.08 8.32 3.38
N ILE A 3 -32.01 8.88 2.17
CA ILE A 3 -32.42 10.26 1.88
C ILE A 3 -33.95 10.41 1.97
N ASP A 4 -34.72 9.46 1.46
CA ASP A 4 -36.19 9.47 1.57
C ASP A 4 -36.66 9.44 3.02
N ASN A 5 -36.00 8.64 3.87
CA ASN A 5 -36.27 8.61 5.30
C ASN A 5 -35.91 9.92 6.00
N GLN A 6 -34.83 10.58 5.58
CA GLN A 6 -34.48 11.92 6.06
C GLN A 6 -35.54 12.95 5.68
N LEU A 7 -36.11 12.87 4.47
CA LEU A 7 -37.19 13.75 4.04
C LEU A 7 -38.48 13.47 4.84
N ARG A 8 -38.84 12.19 5.01
CA ARG A 8 -39.99 11.77 5.83
C ARG A 8 -39.86 12.24 7.28
N GLY A 9 -38.67 12.13 7.86
CA GLY A 9 -38.38 12.54 9.26
C GLY A 9 -38.41 14.05 9.51
N ARG A 10 -38.75 14.87 8.52
CA ARG A 10 -39.01 16.30 8.71
C ARG A 10 -40.43 16.57 9.22
N SER A 11 -41.36 15.64 9.05
CA SER A 11 -42.73 15.70 9.57
C SER A 11 -42.86 14.88 10.86
N GLY A 12 -43.78 15.27 11.75
CA GLY A 12 -44.09 14.54 12.99
C GLY A 12 -42.98 14.52 14.04
N ARG A 13 -42.29 15.64 14.23
CA ARG A 13 -41.22 15.78 15.23
C ARG A 13 -41.83 15.91 16.63
N GLN A 14 -41.12 15.45 17.66
CA GLN A 14 -41.54 15.58 19.07
C GLN A 14 -42.93 15.00 19.39
N GLY A 15 -43.44 14.07 18.57
CA GLY A 15 -44.78 13.48 18.75
C GLY A 15 -45.89 14.26 18.05
N ASP A 16 -45.56 15.32 17.31
CA ASP A 16 -46.53 16.05 16.50
C ASP A 16 -47.20 15.13 15.48
N PRO A 17 -48.51 15.30 15.21
CA PRO A 17 -49.16 14.64 14.09
C PRO A 17 -48.48 15.01 12.76
N GLY A 18 -48.28 14.02 11.89
CA GLY A 18 -47.64 14.24 10.60
C GLY A 18 -47.84 13.09 9.64
N SER A 19 -47.88 13.40 8.34
CA SER A 19 -47.94 12.39 7.28
C SER A 19 -46.95 12.74 6.16
N SER A 20 -46.54 11.72 5.41
CA SER A 20 -45.66 11.89 4.26
C SER A 20 -46.19 11.06 3.10
N ARG A 21 -46.19 11.62 1.89
CA ARG A 21 -46.56 10.92 0.66
C ARG A 21 -45.48 11.16 -0.39
N PHE A 22 -45.04 10.08 -1.04
CA PHE A 22 -44.07 10.15 -2.13
C PHE A 22 -44.82 9.97 -3.46
N TYR A 23 -44.44 10.76 -4.45
CA TYR A 23 -44.95 10.66 -5.82
C TYR A 23 -43.80 10.23 -6.72
N LEU A 24 -44.06 9.32 -7.64
CA LEU A 24 -43.09 8.83 -8.62
C LEU A 24 -43.76 8.75 -10.00
N SER A 25 -42.99 9.02 -11.05
CA SER A 25 -43.40 8.81 -12.44
C SER A 25 -42.70 7.59 -13.03
N LEU A 26 -43.36 6.87 -13.92
CA LEU A 26 -42.74 5.77 -14.68
C LEU A 26 -41.53 6.22 -15.52
N GLU A 27 -41.45 7.51 -15.84
CA GLU A 27 -40.33 8.12 -16.56
C GLU A 27 -39.13 8.47 -15.65
N ASP A 28 -39.28 8.35 -14.32
CA ASP A 28 -38.20 8.67 -13.38
C ASP A 28 -37.04 7.70 -13.54
N ASN A 29 -35.80 8.22 -13.40
CA ASN A 29 -34.58 7.43 -13.52
C ASN A 29 -34.57 6.15 -12.65
N LEU A 30 -35.15 6.21 -11.44
CA LEU A 30 -35.25 5.06 -10.55
C LEU A 30 -36.10 3.94 -11.17
N LEU A 31 -37.24 4.31 -11.77
CA LEU A 31 -38.13 3.35 -12.41
C LEU A 31 -37.58 2.93 -13.77
N ARG A 32 -36.93 3.81 -14.53
CA ARG A 32 -36.28 3.45 -15.79
C ARG A 32 -35.20 2.36 -15.66
N ILE A 33 -34.45 2.34 -14.55
CA ILE A 33 -33.38 1.35 -14.32
C ILE A 33 -33.94 -0.01 -13.88
N PHE A 34 -35.13 -0.07 -13.25
CA PHE A 34 -35.65 -1.28 -12.59
C PHE A 34 -37.02 -1.77 -13.07
N ALA A 35 -37.85 -0.88 -13.60
CA ALA A 35 -39.03 -1.26 -14.35
C ALA A 35 -38.55 -1.75 -15.71
N SER A 36 -38.40 -3.07 -15.82
CA SER A 36 -38.35 -3.75 -17.11
C SER A 36 -39.50 -3.23 -17.99
N ASP A 37 -39.29 -3.14 -19.31
CA ASP A 37 -40.37 -2.87 -20.30
C ASP A 37 -41.62 -3.73 -20.05
N ARG A 38 -41.43 -4.90 -19.42
CA ARG A 38 -42.48 -5.83 -19.02
C ARG A 38 -43.38 -5.33 -17.88
N VAL A 39 -42.84 -4.56 -16.92
CA VAL A 39 -43.62 -3.94 -15.81
C VAL A 39 -44.40 -2.73 -16.33
N ALA A 40 -43.76 -1.89 -17.14
CA ALA A 40 -44.42 -0.76 -17.81
C ALA A 40 -45.54 -1.26 -18.75
N GLY A 41 -45.28 -2.33 -19.51
CA GLY A 41 -46.25 -2.94 -20.40
C GLY A 41 -47.41 -3.63 -19.68
N LEU A 42 -47.21 -4.18 -18.47
CA LEU A 42 -48.29 -4.72 -17.65
C LEU A 42 -49.22 -3.60 -17.16
N MET A 43 -48.64 -2.47 -16.72
CA MET A 43 -49.40 -1.29 -16.29
C MET A 43 -50.19 -0.66 -17.44
N GLN A 44 -49.61 -0.53 -18.65
CA GLN A 44 -50.33 -0.04 -19.83
C GLN A 44 -51.50 -0.96 -20.23
N LYS A 45 -51.33 -2.28 -20.08
CA LYS A 45 -52.39 -3.27 -20.39
C LYS A 45 -53.52 -3.32 -19.35
N LEU A 46 -53.31 -2.79 -18.15
CA LEU A 46 -54.34 -2.71 -17.12
C LEU A 46 -55.41 -1.63 -17.41
N GLY A 47 -55.33 -0.92 -18.54
CA GLY A 47 -56.41 -0.05 -19.01
C GLY A 47 -56.55 1.25 -18.21
N MET A 48 -55.44 1.83 -17.78
CA MET A 48 -55.42 3.02 -16.92
C MET A 48 -55.80 4.28 -17.69
N GLU A 49 -56.68 5.10 -17.12
CA GLU A 49 -57.06 6.38 -17.71
C GLU A 49 -55.98 7.46 -17.46
N LYS A 50 -55.89 8.45 -18.35
CA LYS A 50 -55.00 9.61 -18.12
C LYS A 50 -55.41 10.31 -16.82
N ASN A 51 -54.46 10.47 -15.90
CA ASN A 51 -54.58 11.13 -14.59
C ASN A 51 -55.09 10.27 -13.42
N GLU A 52 -55.07 8.95 -13.51
CA GLU A 52 -55.37 8.08 -12.36
C GLU A 52 -54.13 7.77 -11.51
N ALA A 53 -54.25 7.98 -10.19
CA ALA A 53 -53.18 7.66 -9.24
C ALA A 53 -53.26 6.19 -8.82
N ILE A 54 -52.16 5.45 -9.02
CA ILE A 54 -52.08 4.05 -8.60
C ILE A 54 -51.61 3.99 -7.14
N GLU A 55 -52.50 3.63 -6.22
CA GLU A 55 -52.13 3.28 -4.85
C GLU A 55 -52.24 1.77 -4.67
N HIS A 56 -51.17 1.03 -4.98
CA HIS A 56 -51.13 -0.41 -4.73
C HIS A 56 -49.92 -0.82 -3.88
N PRO A 57 -50.12 -1.58 -2.79
CA PRO A 57 -49.03 -2.10 -1.95
C PRO A 57 -47.89 -2.83 -2.69
N TRP A 58 -48.16 -3.51 -3.82
CA TRP A 58 -47.11 -4.20 -4.59
C TRP A 58 -46.16 -3.21 -5.27
N VAL A 59 -46.64 -2.04 -5.69
CA VAL A 59 -45.83 -1.00 -6.34
C VAL A 59 -44.84 -0.42 -5.32
N THR A 60 -45.31 -0.10 -4.11
CA THR A 60 -44.45 0.35 -3.01
C THR A 60 -43.36 -0.68 -2.68
N LYS A 61 -43.72 -1.98 -2.63
CA LYS A 61 -42.75 -3.06 -2.39
C LYS A 61 -41.78 -3.27 -3.55
N ALA A 62 -42.21 -3.05 -4.80
CA ALA A 62 -41.34 -3.12 -5.97
C ALA A 62 -40.31 -1.98 -5.96
N ILE A 63 -40.75 -0.75 -5.66
CA ILE A 63 -39.88 0.42 -5.50
C ILE A 63 -38.88 0.21 -4.36
N GLU A 64 -39.33 -0.34 -3.23
CA GLU A 64 -38.45 -0.73 -2.12
C GLU A 64 -37.32 -1.67 -2.58
N ASN A 65 -37.68 -2.72 -3.30
CA ASN A 65 -36.73 -3.71 -3.77
C ASN A 65 -35.75 -3.11 -4.78
N ALA A 66 -36.22 -2.24 -5.68
CA ALA A 66 -35.37 -1.50 -6.61
C ALA A 66 -34.35 -0.63 -5.86
N GLN A 67 -34.81 0.16 -4.89
CA GLN A 67 -33.92 0.98 -4.06
C GLN A 67 -32.89 0.13 -3.29
N ARG A 68 -33.31 -1.01 -2.73
CA ARG A 68 -32.40 -1.95 -2.03
C ARG A 68 -31.33 -2.50 -2.98
N LYS A 69 -31.68 -2.82 -4.23
CA LYS A 69 -30.72 -3.26 -5.25
C LYS A 69 -29.72 -2.15 -5.62
N VAL A 70 -30.16 -0.89 -5.76
CA VAL A 70 -29.25 0.26 -5.97
C VAL A 70 -28.31 0.43 -4.79
N GLU A 71 -28.83 0.35 -3.56
CA GLU A 71 -28.03 0.44 -2.35
C GLU A 71 -26.99 -0.68 -2.27
N ALA A 72 -27.38 -1.92 -2.59
CA ALA A 72 -26.47 -3.06 -2.66
C ALA A 72 -25.39 -2.86 -3.73
N HIS A 73 -25.76 -2.41 -4.94
CA HIS A 73 -24.80 -2.12 -6.01
C HIS A 73 -23.78 -1.05 -5.62
N ASN A 74 -24.24 0.07 -5.04
CA ASN A 74 -23.35 1.12 -4.53
C ASN A 74 -22.49 0.63 -3.36
N PHE A 75 -23.03 -0.24 -2.51
CA PHE A 75 -22.29 -0.86 -1.43
C PHE A 75 -21.18 -1.75 -1.98
N ASP A 76 -21.45 -2.58 -2.99
CA ASP A 76 -20.45 -3.46 -3.61
C ASP A 76 -19.32 -2.65 -4.26
N ILE A 77 -19.64 -1.56 -4.97
CA ILE A 77 -18.62 -0.65 -5.52
C ILE A 77 -17.74 -0.08 -4.40
N ARG A 78 -18.35 0.41 -3.31
CA ARG A 78 -17.60 0.97 -2.17
C ARG A 78 -16.79 -0.08 -1.44
N LYS A 79 -17.32 -1.29 -1.28
CA LYS A 79 -16.61 -2.41 -0.68
C LYS A 79 -15.35 -2.72 -1.49
N ASN A 80 -15.47 -2.79 -2.82
CA ASN A 80 -14.30 -3.00 -3.68
C ASN A 80 -13.26 -1.87 -3.51
N LEU A 81 -13.68 -0.61 -3.47
CA LEU A 81 -12.76 0.52 -3.23
C LEU A 81 -12.08 0.43 -1.86
N LEU A 82 -12.85 0.12 -0.82
CA LEU A 82 -12.35 -0.02 0.55
C LEU A 82 -11.30 -1.14 0.64
N GLU A 83 -11.50 -2.24 -0.07
CA GLU A 83 -10.55 -3.37 -0.06
C GLU A 83 -9.17 -3.01 -0.64
N PHE A 84 -9.08 -2.06 -1.57
CA PHE A 84 -7.80 -1.51 -2.04
C PHE A 84 -7.21 -0.53 -1.03
N ASP A 85 -8.06 0.31 -0.44
CA ASP A 85 -7.65 1.28 0.57
C ASP A 85 -7.14 0.58 1.85
N ASP A 86 -7.69 -0.57 2.21
CA ASP A 86 -7.25 -1.40 3.34
C ASP A 86 -5.78 -1.83 3.19
N VAL A 87 -5.35 -2.21 1.98
CA VAL A 87 -3.95 -2.59 1.70
C VAL A 87 -3.02 -1.41 1.93
N ALA A 88 -3.37 -0.25 1.37
CA ALA A 88 -2.58 0.97 1.55
C ALA A 88 -2.56 1.42 3.02
N ASN A 89 -3.66 1.24 3.74
CA ASN A 89 -3.78 1.56 5.16
C ASN A 89 -2.93 0.64 6.04
N ASP A 90 -2.91 -0.66 5.76
CA ASP A 90 -2.10 -1.62 6.50
C ASP A 90 -0.60 -1.34 6.29
N GLN A 91 -0.16 -1.10 5.06
CA GLN A 91 1.21 -0.66 4.77
C GLN A 91 1.54 0.66 5.48
N ARG A 92 0.64 1.66 5.44
CA ARG A 92 0.83 2.95 6.12
C ARG A 92 1.01 2.78 7.62
N LYS A 93 0.22 1.91 8.27
CA LYS A 93 0.34 1.65 9.71
C LYS A 93 1.71 1.09 10.07
N VAL A 94 2.22 0.13 9.28
CA VAL A 94 3.55 -0.44 9.50
C VAL A 94 4.62 0.63 9.33
N MET A 95 4.59 1.36 8.20
CA MET A 95 5.57 2.41 7.90
C MET A 95 5.56 3.53 8.94
N TYR A 96 4.37 3.97 9.38
CA TYR A 96 4.27 5.01 10.41
C TYR A 96 4.62 4.48 11.80
N GLY A 97 4.43 3.19 12.06
CA GLY A 97 4.95 2.51 13.24
C GLY A 97 6.47 2.65 13.32
N TRP A 98 7.17 2.16 12.28
CA TRP A 98 8.63 2.27 12.19
C TRP A 98 9.12 3.72 12.22
N ARG A 99 8.45 4.62 11.50
CA ARG A 99 8.80 6.05 11.51
C ARG A 99 8.69 6.65 12.91
N ASN A 100 7.63 6.31 13.65
CA ASN A 100 7.44 6.78 15.01
C ASN A 100 8.47 6.19 15.98
N GLU A 101 8.81 4.91 15.83
CA GLU A 101 9.87 4.25 16.59
C GLU A 101 11.23 4.93 16.37
N LEU A 102 11.61 5.17 15.12
CA LEU A 102 12.84 5.91 14.78
C LEU A 102 12.81 7.35 15.32
N MET A 103 11.67 8.04 15.24
CA MET A 103 11.51 9.39 15.80
C MET A 103 11.59 9.42 17.33
N ALA A 104 11.15 8.37 18.02
CA ALA A 104 11.21 8.27 19.47
C ALA A 104 12.58 7.78 19.98
N ALA A 105 13.32 7.02 19.19
CA ALA A 105 14.64 6.53 19.55
C ALA A 105 15.65 7.67 19.73
N GLU A 106 16.40 7.66 20.83
CA GLU A 106 17.52 8.58 21.05
C GLU A 106 18.78 8.15 20.28
N ASP A 107 18.94 6.85 20.07
CA ASP A 107 20.07 6.23 19.39
C ASP A 107 19.55 5.15 18.43
N VAL A 108 20.03 5.19 17.18
CA VAL A 108 19.69 4.25 16.10
C VAL A 108 20.93 3.52 15.56
N SER A 109 22.09 3.71 16.19
CA SER A 109 23.38 3.20 15.74
C SER A 109 23.42 1.67 15.68
N ALA A 110 22.85 0.98 16.66
CA ALA A 110 22.75 -0.48 16.66
C ALA A 110 21.93 -0.99 15.46
N THR A 111 20.76 -0.40 15.22
CA THR A 111 19.92 -0.74 14.05
C THR A 111 20.65 -0.46 12.74
N LEU A 112 21.34 0.67 12.65
CA LEU A 112 22.10 1.02 11.45
C LEU A 112 23.29 0.08 11.24
N LYS A 113 23.96 -0.33 12.32
CA LYS A 113 25.04 -1.33 12.29
C LYS A 113 24.52 -2.65 11.75
N ASP A 114 23.44 -3.18 12.31
CA ASP A 114 22.84 -4.44 11.87
C ASP A 114 22.44 -4.38 10.38
N MET A 115 21.78 -3.30 9.96
CA MET A 115 21.43 -3.06 8.56
C MET A 115 22.68 -2.99 7.66
N SER A 116 23.72 -2.29 8.10
CA SER A 116 24.96 -2.13 7.32
C SER A 116 25.70 -3.46 7.15
N THR A 117 25.71 -4.30 8.20
CA THR A 117 26.29 -5.64 8.16
C THR A 117 25.52 -6.51 7.17
N GLU A 118 24.18 -6.51 7.23
CA GLU A 118 23.36 -7.29 6.29
C GLU A 118 23.56 -6.84 4.83
N VAL A 119 23.58 -5.53 4.57
CA VAL A 119 23.78 -4.99 3.23
C VAL A 119 25.19 -5.30 2.71
N LEU A 120 26.21 -5.23 3.57
CA LEU A 120 27.57 -5.57 3.19
C LEU A 120 27.69 -7.06 2.81
N GLU A 121 27.09 -7.96 3.60
CA GLU A 121 27.05 -9.39 3.27
C GLU A 121 26.36 -9.64 1.91
N GLN A 122 25.19 -9.05 1.69
CA GLN A 122 24.47 -9.14 0.41
C GLN A 122 25.27 -8.57 -0.77
N THR A 123 26.16 -7.60 -0.50
CA THR A 123 27.04 -7.04 -1.52
C THR A 123 28.23 -7.95 -1.82
N ILE A 124 28.75 -8.66 -0.82
CA ILE A 124 29.89 -9.58 -0.96
C ILE A 124 29.46 -10.87 -1.66
N ASP A 125 28.29 -11.42 -1.33
CA ASP A 125 27.80 -12.73 -1.79
C ASP A 125 27.88 -12.98 -3.31
N PRO A 126 27.58 -12.01 -4.20
CA PRO A 126 27.70 -12.21 -5.65
C PRO A 126 29.14 -12.39 -6.13
N TYR A 127 30.13 -11.84 -5.41
CA TYR A 127 31.54 -11.86 -5.78
C TYR A 127 32.32 -12.96 -5.06
N ILE A 128 31.94 -13.25 -3.81
CA ILE A 128 32.50 -14.31 -2.99
C ILE A 128 31.32 -15.17 -2.53
N PRO A 129 30.94 -16.21 -3.29
CA PRO A 129 29.81 -17.04 -2.92
C PRO A 129 30.07 -17.80 -1.62
N PRO A 130 29.05 -17.99 -0.75
CA PRO A 130 29.21 -18.75 0.47
C PRO A 130 29.75 -20.16 0.25
N GLN A 131 30.76 -20.57 1.02
CA GLN A 131 31.39 -21.89 0.97
C GLN A 131 32.03 -22.22 -0.39
N SER A 132 32.51 -21.20 -1.10
CA SER A 132 33.18 -21.35 -2.40
C SER A 132 34.69 -21.51 -2.28
N LEU A 133 35.29 -21.98 -3.37
CA LEU A 133 36.74 -22.01 -3.54
C LEU A 133 37.23 -20.64 -4.00
N GLU A 134 38.45 -20.27 -3.62
CA GLU A 134 39.09 -18.99 -3.99
C GLU A 134 39.11 -18.73 -5.51
N GLU A 135 39.19 -19.78 -6.33
CA GLU A 135 39.14 -19.68 -7.79
C GLU A 135 37.81 -19.11 -8.33
N GLN A 136 36.74 -19.14 -7.53
CA GLN A 136 35.42 -18.64 -7.89
C GLN A 136 35.23 -17.18 -7.48
N TRP A 137 36.20 -16.57 -6.80
CA TRP A 137 36.08 -15.23 -6.24
C TRP A 137 36.40 -14.17 -7.29
N ASP A 138 35.49 -13.22 -7.47
CA ASP A 138 35.73 -12.01 -8.26
C ASP A 138 36.19 -10.87 -7.36
N VAL A 139 37.47 -10.93 -6.97
CA VAL A 139 38.09 -9.92 -6.08
C VAL A 139 38.10 -8.54 -6.72
N ALA A 140 38.40 -8.45 -8.02
CA ALA A 140 38.45 -7.17 -8.72
C ALA A 140 37.06 -6.50 -8.81
N GLY A 141 36.01 -7.28 -9.06
CA GLY A 141 34.62 -6.80 -9.04
C GLY A 141 34.17 -6.36 -7.64
N LEU A 142 34.57 -7.10 -6.60
CA LEU A 142 34.30 -6.75 -5.21
C LEU A 142 34.94 -5.41 -4.83
N GLU A 143 36.24 -5.23 -5.08
CA GLU A 143 36.95 -3.99 -4.76
C GLU A 143 36.31 -2.77 -5.44
N GLN A 144 35.94 -2.89 -6.72
CA GLN A 144 35.26 -1.82 -7.46
C GLN A 144 33.89 -1.48 -6.86
N THR A 145 33.14 -2.49 -6.44
CA THR A 145 31.80 -2.30 -5.84
C THR A 145 31.89 -1.67 -4.46
N LEU A 146 32.84 -2.10 -3.64
CA LEU A 146 33.12 -1.52 -2.32
C LEU A 146 33.53 -0.04 -2.44
N GLU A 147 34.35 0.31 -3.44
CA GLU A 147 34.71 1.71 -3.68
C GLU A 147 33.50 2.52 -4.16
N LYS A 148 32.70 1.98 -5.08
CA LYS A 148 31.58 2.70 -5.70
C LYS A 148 30.41 2.93 -4.74
N GLU A 149 30.02 1.91 -3.98
CA GLU A 149 28.81 1.95 -3.15
C GLU A 149 29.11 2.40 -1.71
N PHE A 150 30.25 2.00 -1.14
CA PHE A 150 30.62 2.32 0.24
C PHE A 150 31.72 3.38 0.34
N GLY A 151 32.39 3.72 -0.77
CA GLY A 151 33.56 4.61 -0.74
C GLY A 151 34.79 3.95 -0.09
N LEU A 152 34.81 2.61 0.01
CA LEU A 152 35.87 1.85 0.66
C LEU A 152 36.90 1.37 -0.36
N ARG A 153 38.14 1.82 -0.22
CA ARG A 153 39.27 1.35 -1.03
C ARG A 153 40.03 0.28 -0.26
N LEU A 154 39.59 -0.96 -0.39
CA LEU A 154 40.21 -2.10 0.28
C LEU A 154 41.05 -2.88 -0.73
N PRO A 155 42.37 -3.09 -0.48
CA PRO A 155 43.22 -3.89 -1.35
C PRO A 155 43.05 -5.39 -1.00
N VAL A 156 41.86 -5.92 -1.25
CA VAL A 156 41.50 -7.32 -0.96
C VAL A 156 42.43 -8.30 -1.68
N GLY A 157 42.78 -8.03 -2.93
CA GLY A 157 43.72 -8.86 -3.68
C GLY A 157 45.08 -8.96 -3.01
N ALA A 158 45.59 -7.83 -2.51
CA ALA A 158 46.86 -7.80 -1.78
C ALA A 158 46.79 -8.53 -0.43
N TRP A 159 45.62 -8.57 0.21
CA TRP A 159 45.43 -9.33 1.45
C TRP A 159 45.51 -10.84 1.20
N LEU A 160 44.89 -11.32 0.12
CA LEU A 160 44.92 -12.73 -0.27
C LEU A 160 46.28 -13.17 -0.79
N GLU A 161 47.04 -12.29 -1.43
CA GLU A 161 48.43 -12.57 -1.82
C GLU A 161 49.38 -12.62 -0.61
N ALA A 162 49.13 -11.81 0.42
CA ALA A 162 49.98 -11.74 1.60
C ALA A 162 49.71 -12.85 2.63
N ASP A 163 48.47 -13.35 2.69
CA ASP A 163 48.03 -14.35 3.65
C ASP A 163 47.20 -15.44 2.96
N HIS A 164 47.86 -16.57 2.64
CA HIS A 164 47.23 -17.72 1.99
C HIS A 164 46.30 -18.54 2.92
N ASP A 165 46.30 -18.26 4.23
CA ASP A 165 45.37 -18.87 5.18
C ASP A 165 44.12 -17.98 5.40
N LEU A 166 44.01 -16.86 4.66
CA LEU A 166 42.87 -15.94 4.72
C LEU A 166 41.67 -16.51 3.94
N HIS A 167 40.94 -17.41 4.60
CA HIS A 167 39.72 -18.00 4.07
C HIS A 167 38.54 -17.00 4.10
N GLU A 168 37.40 -17.43 3.54
CA GLU A 168 36.19 -16.62 3.36
C GLU A 168 35.74 -15.88 4.63
N GLU A 169 35.52 -16.61 5.73
CA GLU A 169 35.02 -16.03 6.99
C GLU A 169 35.97 -14.95 7.56
N PRO A 170 37.28 -15.20 7.72
CA PRO A 170 38.25 -14.17 8.09
C PRO A 170 38.25 -12.96 7.14
N LEU A 171 38.13 -13.18 5.83
CA LEU A 171 38.09 -12.10 4.85
C LEU A 171 36.85 -11.21 5.04
N ARG A 172 35.66 -11.81 5.15
CA ARG A 172 34.41 -11.08 5.42
C ARG A 172 34.52 -10.29 6.72
N ALA A 173 34.97 -10.93 7.80
CA ALA A 173 35.16 -10.27 9.09
C ALA A 173 36.12 -9.07 9.01
N ARG A 174 37.20 -9.18 8.22
CA ARG A 174 38.13 -8.08 7.98
C ARG A 174 37.47 -6.92 7.23
N ILE A 175 36.68 -7.19 6.18
CA ILE A 175 35.95 -6.15 5.44
C ILE A 175 34.96 -5.42 6.35
N HIS A 176 34.23 -6.16 7.21
CA HIS A 176 33.36 -5.55 8.23
C HIS A 176 34.13 -4.66 9.19
N ALA A 177 35.26 -5.14 9.71
CA ALA A 177 36.09 -4.37 10.63
C ALA A 177 36.59 -3.05 10.00
N GLU A 178 36.98 -3.07 8.72
CA GLU A 178 37.38 -1.85 8.00
C GLU A 178 36.20 -0.88 7.83
N LEU A 179 35.00 -1.37 7.51
CA LEU A 179 33.79 -0.55 7.44
C LEU A 179 33.48 0.10 8.80
N GLU A 180 33.54 -0.69 9.88
CA GLU A 180 33.33 -0.20 11.25
C GLU A 180 34.38 0.85 11.63
N GLN A 181 35.65 0.64 11.26
CA GLN A 181 36.72 1.59 11.56
C GLN A 181 36.52 2.91 10.82
N VAL A 182 36.22 2.87 9.51
CA VAL A 182 35.94 4.08 8.72
C VAL A 182 34.76 4.85 9.29
N TYR A 183 33.75 4.14 9.79
CA TYR A 183 32.61 4.76 10.45
C TYR A 183 33.00 5.40 11.79
N ALA A 184 33.75 4.68 12.62
CA ALA A 184 34.24 5.16 13.91
C ALA A 184 35.14 6.41 13.75
N ASP A 185 35.98 6.45 12.71
CA ASP A 185 36.81 7.61 12.39
C ASP A 185 35.95 8.84 12.03
N LYS A 186 34.88 8.64 11.25
CA LYS A 186 33.91 9.71 10.93
C LYS A 186 33.19 10.20 12.18
N GLU A 187 32.76 9.27 13.05
CA GLU A 187 32.13 9.62 14.32
C GLU A 187 33.08 10.39 15.24
N ALA A 188 34.36 10.02 15.30
CA ALA A 188 35.36 10.73 16.09
C ALA A 188 35.59 12.18 15.61
N LEU A 189 35.50 12.42 14.29
CA LEU A 189 35.63 13.76 13.71
C LEU A 189 34.41 14.65 13.97
N VAL A 190 33.20 14.09 13.89
CA VAL A 190 31.93 14.84 14.02
C VAL A 190 31.48 14.97 15.47
N GLY A 191 31.77 13.95 16.29
CA GLY A 191 31.30 13.77 17.65
C GLY A 191 29.99 12.97 17.72
N ALA A 192 29.92 12.03 18.68
CA ALA A 192 28.80 11.10 18.84
C ALA A 192 27.40 11.76 18.87
N PRO A 193 27.14 12.86 19.62
CA PRO A 193 25.80 13.45 19.68
C PRO A 193 25.28 13.95 18.33
N TRP A 194 26.17 14.50 17.50
CA TRP A 194 25.83 14.98 16.16
C TRP A 194 25.70 13.83 15.18
N MET A 195 26.55 12.80 15.30
CA MET A 195 26.49 11.59 14.47
C MET A 195 25.15 10.85 14.65
N ARG A 196 24.69 10.65 15.89
CA ARG A 196 23.38 10.03 16.19
C ARG A 196 22.21 10.80 15.58
N GLN A 197 22.23 12.13 15.67
CA GLN A 197 21.21 12.97 15.04
C GLN A 197 21.25 12.88 13.51
N PHE A 198 22.45 12.83 12.94
CA PHE A 198 22.66 12.69 11.50
C PHE A 198 22.14 11.35 10.97
N GLU A 199 22.51 10.24 11.61
CA GLU A 199 22.02 8.89 11.28
C GLU A 199 20.49 8.84 11.23
N LYS A 200 19.86 9.33 12.31
CA LYS A 200 18.41 9.37 12.42
C LYS A 200 17.77 10.24 11.34
N ALA A 201 18.35 11.40 11.05
CA ALA A 201 17.85 12.30 10.01
C ALA A 201 17.93 11.64 8.62
N VAL A 202 19.06 10.98 8.31
CA VAL A 202 19.25 10.25 7.04
C VAL A 202 18.27 9.08 6.93
N LEU A 203 18.13 8.25 7.96
CA LEU A 203 17.18 7.13 7.96
C LEU A 203 15.75 7.60 7.72
N LEU A 204 15.30 8.64 8.43
CA LEU A 204 13.96 9.20 8.25
C LEU A 204 13.77 9.78 6.85
N GLN A 205 14.76 10.49 6.32
CA GLN A 205 14.69 11.07 4.97
C GLN A 205 14.61 9.98 3.89
N VAL A 206 15.42 8.93 4.00
CA VAL A 206 15.43 7.80 3.06
C VAL A 206 14.11 7.02 3.15
N LEU A 207 13.64 6.74 4.37
CA LEU A 207 12.34 6.10 4.61
C LEU A 207 11.20 6.90 3.97
N ASP A 208 11.14 8.21 4.21
CA ASP A 208 10.11 9.09 3.68
C ASP A 208 10.19 9.18 2.14
N ALA A 209 11.39 9.18 1.57
CA ALA A 209 11.59 9.19 0.12
C ALA A 209 11.06 7.91 -0.54
N HIS A 210 11.48 6.73 -0.06
CA HIS A 210 11.02 5.44 -0.58
C HIS A 210 9.53 5.23 -0.35
N TRP A 211 8.98 5.69 0.78
CA TRP A 211 7.54 5.60 1.02
C TRP A 211 6.73 6.42 0.01
N ARG A 212 7.16 7.64 -0.33
CA ARG A 212 6.49 8.43 -1.37
C ARG A 212 6.57 7.78 -2.74
N GLU A 213 7.73 7.23 -3.09
CA GLU A 213 7.91 6.52 -4.36
C GLU A 213 7.01 5.29 -4.44
N HIS A 214 6.95 4.50 -3.36
CA HIS A 214 6.05 3.37 -3.23
C HIS A 214 4.58 3.77 -3.35
N LEU A 215 4.16 4.86 -2.71
CA LEU A 215 2.80 5.39 -2.85
C LEU A 215 2.47 5.77 -4.30
N ALA A 216 3.40 6.42 -5.00
CA ALA A 216 3.22 6.74 -6.42
C ALA A 216 3.11 5.46 -7.27
N ALA A 217 3.97 4.46 -7.02
CA ALA A 217 3.91 3.17 -7.69
C ALA A 217 2.57 2.44 -7.43
N MET A 218 2.05 2.51 -6.21
CA MET A 218 0.74 1.95 -5.84
C MET A 218 -0.42 2.64 -6.56
N ASP A 219 -0.38 3.97 -6.68
CA ASP A 219 -1.39 4.71 -7.45
C ASP A 219 -1.38 4.32 -8.93
N TYR A 220 -0.19 4.19 -9.54
CA TYR A 220 -0.08 3.69 -10.92
C TYR A 220 -0.57 2.25 -11.06
N LEU A 221 -0.21 1.37 -10.12
CA LEU A 221 -0.67 -0.01 -10.14
C LEU A 221 -2.19 -0.09 -10.04
N ARG A 222 -2.81 0.68 -9.14
CA ARG A 222 -4.26 0.73 -8.95
C ARG A 222 -4.99 1.12 -10.24
N GLN A 223 -4.45 2.04 -11.03
CA GLN A 223 -5.04 2.43 -12.32
C GLN A 223 -4.93 1.31 -13.37
N GLY A 224 -3.79 0.62 -13.43
CA GLY A 224 -3.52 -0.44 -14.40
C GLY A 224 -4.06 -1.82 -14.05
N ILE A 225 -4.37 -2.09 -12.77
CA ILE A 225 -4.68 -3.45 -12.28
C ILE A 225 -5.94 -4.04 -12.91
N HIS A 226 -6.89 -3.20 -13.32
CA HIS A 226 -8.11 -3.65 -13.99
C HIS A 226 -7.83 -4.36 -15.32
N LEU A 227 -6.70 -4.05 -15.97
CA LEU A 227 -6.27 -4.74 -17.19
C LEU A 227 -5.86 -6.20 -16.91
N ARG A 228 -5.37 -6.52 -15.71
CA ARG A 228 -5.08 -7.92 -15.32
C ARG A 228 -6.34 -8.76 -15.19
N GLY A 229 -7.51 -8.13 -15.00
CA GLY A 229 -8.80 -8.80 -15.01
C GLY A 229 -9.12 -9.48 -16.35
N TYR A 230 -8.57 -9.00 -17.48
CA TYR A 230 -8.73 -9.65 -18.78
C TYR A 230 -8.03 -11.01 -18.85
N ALA A 231 -7.02 -11.25 -18.01
CA ALA A 231 -6.35 -12.55 -17.88
C ALA A 231 -7.05 -13.49 -16.87
N GLN A 232 -8.31 -13.20 -16.50
CA GLN A 232 -9.09 -13.95 -15.49
C GLN A 232 -8.44 -14.03 -14.10
N LYS A 233 -7.43 -13.20 -13.84
CA LYS A 233 -6.83 -13.06 -12.52
C LYS A 233 -7.63 -12.08 -11.68
N ASN A 234 -7.75 -12.34 -10.39
CA ASN A 234 -8.44 -11.43 -9.48
C ASN A 234 -7.57 -10.18 -9.24
N PRO A 235 -7.97 -8.98 -9.72
CA PRO A 235 -7.16 -7.77 -9.61
C PRO A 235 -6.80 -7.41 -8.16
N LYS A 236 -7.68 -7.75 -7.20
CA LYS A 236 -7.42 -7.51 -5.78
C LYS A 236 -6.25 -8.33 -5.26
N GLN A 237 -6.18 -9.62 -5.60
CA GLN A 237 -5.08 -10.48 -5.16
C GLN A 237 -3.78 -10.06 -5.81
N GLU A 238 -3.83 -9.66 -7.08
CA GLU A 238 -2.67 -9.14 -7.83
C GLU A 238 -2.20 -7.76 -7.34
N TYR A 239 -3.08 -6.96 -6.73
CA TYR A 239 -2.70 -5.69 -6.08
C TYR A 239 -2.09 -5.91 -4.69
N LYS A 240 -2.53 -6.96 -3.99
CA LYS A 240 -1.99 -7.32 -2.65
C LYS A 240 -0.63 -8.00 -2.72
N ARG A 241 -0.40 -8.77 -3.79
CA ARG A 241 0.85 -9.49 -4.04
C ARG A 241 1.92 -8.56 -4.58
#